data_AF-A0A933GFL5-F1
#
_entry.id   AF-A0A933GFL5-F1
#
_cell.length_a   1.000
_cell.length_b   1.000
_cell.length_c   1.000
_cell.angle_alpha   90.00
_cell.angle_beta   90.00
_cell.angle_gamma   90.00
#
_symmetry.space_group_name_H-M   'P 1'
#
loop_
_entity.id
_entity.type
_entity.pdbx_description
1 polymer ?
#
loop_
_entity_poly.entity_id
_entity_poly.type
_entity_poly.pdbx_seq_one_letter_code
_entity_poly.pdbx_strand_id
1 'polypeptide(L)'
;MPARATMTISLPPAMIREVEKVRKAEHRTRSELIREALRVYLNRVRTLPVYTPTTRELREIEKGRAAMRRGEYYTLDEFFRALDGSRRQARRKDRRSRASA
;
A
#
# COMPACT_ATOMS: atom_id res chain seq x y z
N MET A 1 16.47 21.20 27.38
CA MET A 1 15.45 20.47 26.58
C MET A 1 14.66 19.58 27.54
N PRO A 2 13.31 19.66 27.60
CA PRO A 2 12.55 18.83 28.52
C PRO A 2 12.71 17.34 28.15
N ALA A 3 13.02 16.51 29.13
CA ALA A 3 13.27 15.08 28.93
C ALA A 3 11.99 14.29 28.55
N ARG A 4 10.80 14.86 28.75
CA ARG A 4 9.49 14.23 28.47
C ARG A 4 8.47 15.29 28.03
N ALA A 5 7.63 14.92 27.08
CA ALA A 5 6.44 15.67 26.65
C ALA A 5 5.20 14.78 26.78
N THR A 6 4.05 15.38 27.13
CA THR A 6 2.77 14.67 27.28
C THR A 6 1.94 14.84 26.02
N MET A 7 1.33 13.75 25.56
CA MET A 7 0.43 13.72 24.42
C MET A 7 -0.84 12.98 24.81
N THR A 8 -2.00 13.58 24.51
CA THR A 8 -3.32 12.96 24.69
C THR A 8 -3.84 12.52 23.34
N ILE A 9 -4.32 11.28 23.24
CA ILE A 9 -4.87 10.71 22.01
C ILE A 9 -6.20 10.03 22.31
N SER A 10 -7.12 10.08 21.34
CA SER A 10 -8.34 9.28 21.36
C SER A 10 -8.12 8.03 20.52
N LEU A 11 -8.53 6.87 21.03
CA LEU A 11 -8.43 5.59 20.32
C LEU A 11 -9.81 4.97 20.17
N PRO A 12 -10.08 4.22 19.08
CA PRO A 12 -11.32 3.46 18.93
C PRO A 12 -11.56 2.53 20.13
N PRO A 13 -12.80 2.34 20.61
CA PRO A 13 -13.09 1.51 21.77
C PRO A 13 -12.59 0.07 21.65
N ALA A 14 -12.60 -0.48 20.42
CA ALA A 14 -12.04 -1.81 20.15
C ALA A 14 -10.54 -1.88 20.47
N MET A 15 -9.77 -0.87 20.05
CA MET A 15 -8.34 -0.79 20.29
C MET A 15 -8.01 -0.60 21.78
N ILE A 16 -8.81 0.18 22.52
CA ILE A 16 -8.67 0.30 23.98
C ILE A 16 -8.82 -1.06 24.67
N ARG A 17 -9.80 -1.88 24.24
CA ARG A 17 -9.99 -3.23 24.80
C ARG A 17 -8.77 -4.13 24.55
N GLU A 18 -8.16 -4.05 23.38
CA GLU A 18 -6.94 -4.80 23.06
C GLU A 18 -5.75 -4.34 23.90
N VAL A 19 -5.56 -3.02 24.03
CA VAL A 19 -4.53 -2.44 24.90
C VAL A 19 -4.66 -2.96 26.33
N GLU A 20 -5.88 -3.01 26.89
CA GLU A 20 -6.08 -3.55 28.24
C GLU A 20 -5.77 -5.04 28.37
N LYS A 21 -6.11 -5.85 27.36
CA LYS A 21 -5.81 -7.29 27.38
C LYS A 21 -4.29 -7.51 27.38
N VAL A 22 -3.58 -6.88 26.45
CA VAL A 22 -2.12 -7.03 26.31
C VAL A 22 -1.40 -6.51 27.55
N ARG A 23 -1.77 -5.32 28.02
CA ARG A 23 -1.18 -4.72 29.22
C ARG A 23 -1.31 -5.62 30.45
N LYS A 24 -2.47 -6.26 30.64
CA LYS A 24 -2.70 -7.19 31.77
C LYS A 24 -1.87 -8.46 31.62
N ALA A 25 -1.80 -9.03 30.41
CA ALA A 25 -1.01 -10.23 30.13
C ALA A 25 0.49 -10.01 30.31
N GLU A 26 1.00 -8.82 29.93
CA GLU A 26 2.42 -8.48 30.06
C GLU A 26 2.79 -7.82 31.41
N HIS A 27 1.81 -7.62 32.32
CA HIS A 27 2.00 -6.91 33.59
C HIS A 27 2.61 -5.50 33.45
N ARG A 28 2.20 -4.73 32.45
CA ARG A 28 2.73 -3.37 32.17
C ARG A 28 1.76 -2.25 32.53
N THR A 29 2.21 -1.01 32.49
CA THR A 29 1.32 0.17 32.48
C THR A 29 0.89 0.53 31.05
N ARG A 30 -0.20 1.30 30.92
CA ARG A 30 -0.67 1.79 29.60
C ARG A 30 0.42 2.59 28.89
N SER A 31 1.02 3.52 29.63
CA SER A 31 2.02 4.42 29.07
C SER A 31 3.30 3.68 28.67
N GLU A 32 3.70 2.62 29.36
CA GLU A 32 4.83 1.77 28.93
C GLU A 32 4.52 1.04 27.65
N LEU A 33 3.37 0.37 27.57
CA LEU A 33 2.96 -0.37 26.38
C LEU A 33 2.89 0.54 25.16
N ILE A 34 2.24 1.70 25.29
CA ILE A 34 2.10 2.65 24.18
C ILE A 34 3.46 3.23 23.77
N ARG A 35 4.33 3.58 24.73
CA ARG A 35 5.69 4.06 24.40
C ARG A 35 6.50 3.00 23.66
N GLU A 36 6.40 1.74 24.07
CA GLU A 36 7.12 0.66 23.41
C GLU A 36 6.56 0.38 22.01
N ALA A 37 5.25 0.32 21.86
CA ALA A 37 4.60 0.19 20.55
C ALA A 37 5.02 1.31 19.58
N LEU A 38 5.05 2.55 20.05
CA LEU A 38 5.51 3.70 19.26
C LEU A 38 7.01 3.59 18.92
N ARG A 39 7.85 3.16 19.86
CA ARG A 39 9.28 2.95 19.59
C ARG A 39 9.49 1.91 18.49
N VAL A 40 8.80 0.77 18.57
CA VAL A 40 8.86 -0.30 17.56
C VAL A 40 8.37 0.22 16.21
N TYR A 41 7.22 0.90 16.16
CA TYR A 41 6.67 1.45 14.92
C TYR A 41 7.62 2.46 14.27
N LEU A 42 8.11 3.44 15.04
CA LEU A 42 9.00 4.48 14.53
C LEU A 42 10.36 3.91 14.11
N ASN A 43 10.91 2.94 14.84
CA ASN A 43 12.13 2.25 14.44
C ASN A 43 11.91 1.46 13.14
N ARG A 44 10.78 0.77 12.99
CA ARG A 44 10.42 0.10 11.73
C ARG A 44 10.35 1.11 10.59
N VAL A 45 9.63 2.22 10.76
CA VAL A 45 9.52 3.27 9.72
C VAL A 45 10.88 3.84 9.34
N ARG A 46 11.79 4.05 10.31
CA ARG A 46 13.16 4.54 10.05
C ARG A 46 14.07 3.52 9.36
N THR A 47 13.87 2.24 9.65
CA THR A 47 14.72 1.15 9.13
C THR A 47 14.20 0.53 7.84
N LEU A 48 12.96 0.82 7.45
CA LEU A 48 12.49 0.51 6.11
C LEU A 48 13.44 1.19 5.12
N PRO A 49 14.17 0.43 4.27
CA PRO A 49 15.04 1.02 3.28
C PRO A 49 14.15 1.73 2.26
N VAL A 50 13.99 3.04 2.42
CA VAL A 50 13.43 3.87 1.37
C VAL A 50 14.50 3.91 0.28
N TYR A 51 14.28 3.11 -0.76
CA TYR A 51 15.16 3.11 -1.92
C TYR A 51 15.22 4.52 -2.47
N THR A 52 16.40 5.14 -2.41
CA THR A 52 16.65 6.44 -3.04
C THR A 52 17.22 6.15 -4.42
N PRO A 53 16.47 6.38 -5.51
CA PRO A 53 16.97 6.08 -6.84
C PRO A 53 18.25 6.86 -7.14
N THR A 54 19.21 6.20 -7.77
CA THR A 54 20.41 6.86 -8.28
C THR A 54 20.04 7.87 -9.38
N THR A 55 20.92 8.84 -9.65
CA THR A 55 20.72 9.80 -10.77
C THR A 55 20.50 9.10 -12.11
N ARG A 56 21.15 7.94 -12.32
CA ARG A 56 20.96 7.13 -13.53
C ARG A 56 19.54 6.58 -13.59
N GLU A 57 19.04 6.00 -12.52
CA GLU A 57 17.69 5.43 -12.49
C GLU A 57 16.61 6.51 -12.61
N LEU A 58 16.82 7.70 -12.02
CA LEU A 58 15.92 8.83 -12.23
C LEU A 58 15.81 9.19 -13.72
N ARG A 59 16.93 9.21 -14.44
CA ARG A 59 16.93 9.46 -15.90
C ARG A 59 16.22 8.34 -16.65
N GLU A 60 16.42 7.08 -16.30
CA GLU A 60 15.72 5.97 -16.95
C GLU A 60 14.21 5.97 -16.67
N ILE A 61 13.79 6.34 -15.46
CA ILE A 61 12.38 6.55 -15.10
C ILE A 61 11.79 7.67 -15.95
N GLU A 62 12.50 8.78 -16.11
CA GLU A 62 12.05 9.92 -16.92
C GLU A 62 11.92 9.54 -18.41
N LYS A 63 12.91 8.84 -18.95
CA LYS A 63 12.87 8.31 -20.33
C LYS A 63 11.67 7.37 -20.54
N GLY A 64 11.45 6.43 -19.62
CA GLY A 64 10.30 5.53 -19.66
C GLY A 64 8.97 6.28 -19.65
N ARG A 65 8.82 7.27 -18.77
CA ARG A 65 7.62 8.15 -18.72
C ARG A 65 7.43 8.93 -20.02
N ALA A 66 8.51 9.42 -20.63
CA ALA A 66 8.45 10.11 -21.91
C ALA A 66 7.98 9.18 -23.04
N ALA A 67 8.48 7.94 -23.08
CA ALA A 67 8.04 6.93 -24.05
C ALA A 67 6.57 6.54 -23.89
N MET A 68 6.10 6.36 -22.64
CA MET A 68 4.68 6.13 -22.35
C MET A 68 3.81 7.29 -22.86
N ARG A 69 4.22 8.55 -22.65
CA ARG A 69 3.48 9.73 -23.17
C ARG A 69 3.43 9.79 -24.69
N ARG A 70 4.45 9.28 -25.38
CA ARG A 70 4.47 9.17 -26.85
C ARG A 70 3.61 8.01 -27.37
N GLY A 71 3.06 7.17 -26.49
CA GLY A 71 2.27 6.00 -26.88
C GLY A 71 3.11 4.81 -27.35
N GLU A 72 4.41 4.80 -27.04
CA GLU A 72 5.32 3.70 -27.42
C GLU A 72 5.11 2.44 -26.56
N TYR A 73 4.41 2.58 -25.43
CA TYR A 73 4.14 1.50 -24.48
C TYR A 73 2.69 1.53 -24.02
N TYR A 74 2.14 0.34 -23.78
CA TYR A 74 0.88 0.19 -23.05
C TYR A 74 1.12 0.25 -21.55
N THR A 75 0.25 0.99 -20.85
CA THR A 75 0.14 0.84 -19.41
C THR A 75 -0.45 -0.53 -19.05
N LEU A 76 -0.17 -1.01 -17.84
CA LEU A 76 -0.71 -2.29 -17.38
C LEU A 76 -2.25 -2.28 -17.37
N ASP A 77 -2.87 -1.14 -17.05
CA ASP A 77 -4.32 -0.96 -17.08
C ASP A 77 -4.88 -1.05 -18.51
N GLU A 78 -4.21 -0.41 -19.48
CA GLU A 78 -4.62 -0.50 -20.89
C GLU A 78 -4.48 -1.92 -21.42
N PHE A 79 -3.41 -2.61 -21.04
CA PHE A 79 -3.21 -4.02 -21.37
C PHE A 79 -4.36 -4.89 -20.82
N PHE A 80 -4.73 -4.72 -19.54
CA PHE A 80 -5.85 -5.47 -18.97
C PHE A 80 -7.19 -5.13 -19.63
N ARG A 81 -7.45 -3.85 -19.93
CA ARG A 81 -8.65 -3.45 -20.68
C ARG A 81 -8.70 -4.08 -22.07
N ALA A 82 -7.57 -4.15 -22.77
CA ALA A 82 -7.48 -4.79 -24.07
C ALA A 82 -7.80 -6.29 -23.97
N LEU A 83 -7.20 -7.00 -23.00
CA LEU A 83 -7.46 -8.42 -22.76
C LEU A 83 -8.92 -8.71 -22.40
N ASP A 84 -9.53 -7.90 -21.53
CA ASP A 84 -10.94 -8.05 -21.16
C ASP A 84 -11.87 -7.76 -22.35
N GLY A 85 -11.52 -6.79 -23.18
CA GLY A 85 -12.20 -6.51 -24.45
C GLY A 85 -12.19 -7.73 -25.38
N SER A 86 -11.02 -8.36 -25.57
CA SER A 86 -10.88 -9.57 -26.39
C SER A 86 -11.73 -10.73 -25.85
N ARG A 87 -11.75 -10.95 -24.53
CA ARG A 87 -12.59 -11.99 -23.90
C ARG A 87 -14.08 -11.74 -24.11
N ARG A 88 -14.53 -10.48 -24.04
CA ARG A 88 -15.93 -10.11 -24.29
C ARG A 88 -16.32 -10.32 -25.76
N GLN A 89 -15.43 -9.98 -26.70
CA GLN A 89 -15.67 -10.20 -28.13
C GLN A 89 -15.78 -11.68 -28.49
N ALA A 90 -14.88 -12.52 -27.96
CA ALA A 90 -14.94 -13.97 -28.16
C ALA A 90 -16.27 -14.58 -27.69
N ARG A 91 -16.74 -14.19 -26.49
CA ARG A 91 -18.05 -14.61 -25.96
C ARG A 91 -19.22 -14.15 -26.81
N ARG A 92 -19.17 -12.93 -27.36
CA ARG A 92 -20.23 -12.40 -28.24
C ARG A 92 -20.28 -13.14 -29.57
N LYS A 93 -19.14 -13.55 -30.12
CA LYS A 93 -19.04 -14.37 -31.34
C LYS A 93 -19.66 -15.76 -31.13
N ASP A 94 -19.29 -16.46 -30.05
CA ASP A 94 -19.82 -17.79 -29.72
C ASP A 94 -21.35 -17.76 -29.48
N ARG A 95 -21.86 -16.72 -28.81
CA ARG A 95 -23.30 -16.52 -28.65
C ARG A 95 -24.05 -16.27 -29.96
N ARG A 96 -23.44 -15.58 -30.93
CA ARG A 96 -24.06 -15.35 -32.25
C ARG A 96 -24.11 -16.63 -33.08
N SER A 97 -23.06 -17.45 -33.08
CA SER A 97 -23.07 -18.74 -33.81
C SER A 97 -24.08 -19.74 -33.26
N ARG A 98 -24.35 -19.69 -31.93
CA ARG A 98 -25.38 -20.54 -31.29
C ARG A 98 -26.82 -20.06 -31.49
N ALA A 99 -27.04 -18.81 -31.88
CA ALA A 99 -28.38 -18.26 -32.13
C ALA A 99 -28.82 -18.41 -33.60
N SER A 100 -27.90 -18.84 -34.46
CA SER A 100 -28.11 -19.06 -35.90
C SER A 100 -28.12 -20.54 -36.29
N ALA A 101 -28.20 -21.44 -35.31
CA ALA A 101 -28.37 -22.89 -35.44
C ALA A 101 -29.67 -23.28 -34.73
#